data_AF-A0A4Q2QTF0-F1
#
_entry.id   AF-A0A4Q2QTF0-F1
#
_cell.length_a   1.000
_cell.length_b   1.000
_cell.length_c   1.000
_cell.angle_alpha   90.00
_cell.angle_beta   90.00
_cell.angle_gamma   90.00
#
_symmetry.space_group_name_H-M   'P 1'
#
loop_
_entity.id
_entity.type
_entity.pdbx_description
1 polymer ?
#
loop_
_entity_poly.entity_id
_entity_poly.type
_entity_poly.pdbx_seq_one_letter_code
_entity_poly.pdbx_strand_id
1 'polypeptide(L)'
;MKICYPIRNTSGQEFRSPDEVMRLVDGEAHGTWLLGTNGLWHGGIHISDVSSPFSALNPDALNTGEPEPIRFMADGTVVAYRLNKEHLTAPYCGQQLRYSSSFVLVKSLCRPDPQKEKSWLEFYSLYMHLAPVSDYPASPCYKVRDGHSGILLRQYKNGQNGLPEGAPDNGEAGTYPAPAKANKSLKAGDRFVSSRTGRFYVTRNGQTTLTTFGLVRLLKDNVPGKEQYWVTLDPALMEPAGEIQGLMPAWMQRAKQKGAFDSVELTGETEEWQVSAGAPVGFMGCTESPAEGNKPVDKEWFVHLEVLSTDTRMPGFLANPEGVTGDKKSVLVSKGKNLFIRQDAAGQPAFTPTSARLGVQCLLTRDAATPVADGSRNWWYKVTGSGWLPQSDV
;
A
#
# COMPACT_ATOMS: atom_id res chain seq x y z
N MET A 1 17.97 3.94 9.33
CA MET A 1 17.10 3.72 8.13
C MET A 1 15.77 3.11 8.56
N LYS A 2 14.66 3.63 8.05
CA LYS A 2 13.34 3.00 8.22
C LYS A 2 13.21 1.87 7.20
N ILE A 3 12.67 0.73 7.63
CA ILE A 3 12.36 -0.41 6.76
C ILE A 3 10.93 -0.86 7.09
N CYS A 4 10.14 -1.19 6.07
CA CYS A 4 8.84 -1.82 6.20
C CYS A 4 8.64 -2.90 5.13
N TYR A 5 7.62 -3.72 5.31
CA TYR A 5 7.23 -4.70 4.29
C TYR A 5 6.62 -4.00 3.06
N PRO A 6 6.79 -4.58 1.85
CA PRO A 6 6.26 -3.99 0.61
C PRO A 6 4.72 -4.04 0.55
N ILE A 7 4.10 -4.93 1.32
CA ILE A 7 2.65 -5.13 1.40
C ILE A 7 2.14 -5.00 2.84
N ARG A 8 0.82 -4.92 2.99
CA ARG A 8 0.09 -4.96 4.27
C ARG A 8 -0.80 -6.19 4.32
N ASN A 9 -1.23 -6.57 5.52
CA ASN A 9 -2.23 -7.61 5.65
C ASN A 9 -3.60 -7.14 5.12
N THR A 10 -4.56 -8.06 4.98
CA THR A 10 -5.90 -7.78 4.44
C THR A 10 -6.73 -6.80 5.26
N SER A 11 -6.32 -6.50 6.50
CA SER A 11 -6.92 -5.46 7.35
C SER A 11 -6.22 -4.10 7.21
N GLY A 12 -5.24 -3.96 6.30
CA GLY A 12 -4.46 -2.75 6.09
C GLY A 12 -3.40 -2.47 7.18
N GLN A 13 -3.05 -3.46 7.99
CA GLN A 13 -2.06 -3.33 9.07
C GLN A 13 -0.67 -3.89 8.66
N GLU A 14 0.38 -3.45 9.34
CA GLU A 14 1.73 -4.02 9.18
C GLU A 14 1.79 -5.46 9.71
N PHE A 15 2.60 -6.29 9.05
CA PHE A 15 2.91 -7.64 9.52
C PHE A 15 3.79 -7.61 10.78
N ARG A 16 3.66 -8.63 11.63
CA ARG A 16 4.36 -8.68 12.92
C ARG A 16 5.71 -9.38 12.84
N SER A 17 5.87 -10.28 11.86
CA SER A 17 7.10 -11.02 11.65
C SER A 17 7.39 -11.25 10.16
N PRO A 18 8.65 -11.54 9.80
CA PRO A 18 8.99 -11.96 8.44
C PRO A 18 8.25 -13.24 8.05
N ASP A 19 8.05 -14.18 8.98
CA ASP A 19 7.37 -15.45 8.72
C ASP A 19 5.92 -15.26 8.26
N GLU A 20 5.22 -14.23 8.73
CA GLU A 20 3.86 -13.93 8.26
C GLU A 20 3.85 -13.54 6.78
N VAL A 21 4.86 -12.77 6.34
CA VAL A 21 5.01 -12.37 4.93
C VAL A 21 5.49 -13.54 4.09
N MET A 22 6.49 -14.28 4.56
CA MET A 22 7.02 -15.44 3.83
C MET A 22 5.97 -16.51 3.60
N ARG A 23 5.06 -16.75 4.54
CA ARG A 23 3.93 -17.69 4.32
C ARG A 23 2.99 -17.26 3.19
N LEU A 24 2.85 -15.96 2.94
CA LEU A 24 2.07 -15.46 1.81
C LEU A 24 2.84 -15.69 0.50
N VAL A 25 4.13 -15.32 0.50
CA VAL A 25 5.03 -15.52 -0.64
C VAL A 25 5.17 -17.00 -1.01
N ASP A 26 5.20 -17.91 -0.03
CA ASP A 26 5.23 -19.36 -0.25
C ASP A 26 3.95 -19.90 -0.91
N GLY A 27 2.86 -19.13 -0.86
CA GLY A 27 1.61 -19.44 -1.55
C GLY A 27 1.57 -18.97 -3.00
N GLU A 28 2.52 -18.16 -3.43
CA GLU A 28 2.60 -17.66 -4.81
C GLU A 28 2.83 -18.84 -5.78
N ALA A 29 2.06 -18.85 -6.88
CA ALA A 29 2.19 -19.89 -7.90
C ALA A 29 3.52 -19.80 -8.65
N HIS A 30 4.11 -18.60 -8.70
CA HIS A 30 5.34 -18.30 -9.42
C HIS A 30 6.30 -17.47 -8.57
N GLY A 31 7.56 -17.49 -8.97
CA GLY A 31 8.54 -16.51 -8.50
C GLY A 31 8.94 -16.64 -7.03
N THR A 32 9.16 -17.86 -6.55
CA THR A 32 9.89 -18.10 -5.30
C THR A 32 11.39 -17.94 -5.53
N TRP A 33 12.08 -17.28 -4.59
CA TRP A 33 13.54 -17.24 -4.59
C TRP A 33 14.07 -18.60 -4.08
N LEU A 34 15.05 -19.25 -4.70
CA LEU A 34 15.94 -18.85 -5.80
C LEU A 34 15.61 -19.55 -7.14
N LEU A 35 14.63 -20.46 -7.18
CA LEU A 35 14.26 -21.23 -8.36
C LEU A 35 12.79 -21.02 -8.70
N GLY A 36 12.52 -20.57 -9.92
CA GLY A 36 11.16 -20.43 -10.43
C GLY A 36 10.52 -21.78 -10.74
N THR A 37 9.20 -21.80 -10.92
CA THR A 37 8.45 -23.02 -11.28
C THR A 37 8.83 -23.60 -12.64
N ASN A 38 9.48 -22.81 -13.49
CA ASN A 38 10.08 -23.23 -14.75
C ASN A 38 11.45 -23.93 -14.59
N GLY A 39 11.93 -24.12 -13.36
CA GLY A 39 13.22 -24.72 -13.05
C GLY A 39 14.43 -23.82 -13.34
N LEU A 40 14.22 -22.53 -13.60
CA LEU A 40 15.27 -21.55 -13.87
C LEU A 40 15.59 -20.72 -12.62
N TRP A 41 16.79 -20.14 -12.60
CA TRP A 41 17.20 -19.16 -11.59
C TRP A 41 16.22 -17.98 -11.55
N HIS A 42 15.86 -17.57 -10.34
CA HIS A 42 14.87 -16.52 -10.09
C HIS A 42 15.43 -15.52 -9.07
N GLY A 43 15.63 -14.28 -9.50
CA GLY A 43 16.36 -13.24 -8.75
C GLY A 43 15.58 -12.57 -7.61
N GLY A 44 14.26 -12.80 -7.54
CA GLY A 44 13.39 -12.06 -6.63
C GLY A 44 12.22 -12.87 -6.09
N ILE A 45 11.20 -12.14 -5.67
CA ILE A 45 9.90 -12.68 -5.27
C ILE A 45 8.79 -12.10 -6.14
N HIS A 46 7.73 -12.86 -6.38
CA HIS A 46 6.48 -12.31 -6.90
C HIS A 46 5.56 -11.90 -5.76
N ILE A 47 4.78 -10.85 -6.01
CA ILE A 47 3.65 -10.44 -5.18
C ILE A 47 2.47 -10.33 -6.15
N SER A 48 1.50 -11.23 -6.02
CA SER A 48 0.26 -11.25 -6.81
C SER A 48 -0.96 -10.99 -5.92
N ASP A 49 -2.16 -11.24 -6.45
CA ASP A 49 -3.41 -11.20 -5.70
C ASP A 49 -3.49 -12.27 -4.58
N VAL A 50 -2.64 -13.31 -4.64
CA VAL A 50 -2.48 -14.31 -3.57
C VAL A 50 -1.90 -13.67 -2.30
N SER A 51 -0.79 -12.93 -2.42
CA SER A 51 -0.17 -12.25 -1.27
C SER A 51 -0.77 -10.88 -0.97
N SER A 52 -1.31 -10.19 -1.98
CA SER A 52 -1.81 -8.82 -1.84
C SER A 52 -3.02 -8.55 -2.74
N PRO A 53 -4.22 -9.04 -2.35
CA PRO A 53 -5.41 -8.99 -3.21
C PRO A 53 -5.82 -7.56 -3.62
N PHE A 54 -5.54 -6.55 -2.80
CA PHE A 54 -5.97 -5.17 -3.07
C PHE A 54 -4.96 -4.34 -3.90
N SER A 55 -3.89 -4.95 -4.41
CA SER A 55 -2.78 -4.23 -5.06
C SER A 55 -2.81 -4.19 -6.59
N ALA A 56 -3.91 -4.59 -7.21
CA ALA A 56 -4.20 -4.35 -8.63
C ALA A 56 -5.32 -3.31 -8.80
N LEU A 57 -5.20 -2.41 -9.77
CA LEU A 57 -6.21 -1.38 -10.09
C LEU A 57 -7.37 -1.90 -10.96
N ASN A 58 -7.60 -3.21 -10.91
CA ASN A 58 -8.30 -3.97 -11.92
C ASN A 58 -9.81 -3.63 -12.02
N PRO A 59 -10.35 -3.34 -13.22
CA PRO A 59 -11.80 -3.27 -13.45
C PRO A 59 -12.52 -4.64 -13.37
N ASP A 60 -11.81 -5.75 -13.55
CA ASP A 60 -12.29 -7.14 -13.49
C ASP A 60 -11.96 -7.86 -12.16
N ALA A 61 -11.28 -7.20 -11.20
CA ALA A 61 -10.96 -7.86 -9.94
C ALA A 61 -12.21 -7.98 -9.07
N LEU A 62 -12.41 -9.16 -8.51
CA LEU A 62 -13.47 -9.45 -7.52
C LEU A 62 -13.32 -8.62 -6.21
N ASN A 63 -12.29 -7.80 -6.09
CA ASN A 63 -11.95 -7.11 -4.86
C ASN A 63 -12.80 -5.84 -4.68
N THR A 64 -13.72 -5.92 -3.72
CA THR A 64 -14.65 -4.83 -3.36
C THR A 64 -14.07 -3.80 -2.37
N GLY A 65 -12.79 -3.96 -2.00
CA GLY A 65 -12.07 -3.09 -1.06
C GLY A 65 -11.43 -1.86 -1.71
N GLU A 66 -10.96 -0.92 -0.89
CA GLU A 66 -10.15 0.20 -1.38
C GLU A 66 -8.79 -0.33 -1.89
N PRO A 67 -8.30 0.14 -3.06
CA PRO A 67 -7.00 -0.28 -3.58
C PRO A 67 -5.84 0.12 -2.65
N GLU A 68 -4.93 -0.82 -2.38
CA GLU A 68 -3.74 -0.63 -1.55
C GLU A 68 -2.47 -0.83 -2.40
N PRO A 69 -1.58 0.15 -2.51
CA PRO A 69 -0.40 0.04 -3.38
C PRO A 69 0.68 -0.86 -2.77
N ILE A 70 1.53 -1.41 -3.63
CA ILE A 70 2.87 -1.88 -3.22
C ILE A 70 3.67 -0.68 -2.70
N ARG A 71 4.51 -0.90 -1.69
CA ARG A 71 5.22 0.16 -0.95
C ARG A 71 6.72 0.03 -1.04
N PHE A 72 7.40 1.17 -0.97
CA PHE A 72 8.86 1.21 -0.88
C PHE A 72 9.27 0.59 0.45
N MET A 73 10.19 -0.39 0.40
CA MET A 73 10.63 -1.10 1.61
C MET A 73 11.56 -0.25 2.47
N ALA A 74 12.32 0.65 1.86
CA ALA A 74 13.31 1.49 2.51
C ALA A 74 13.26 2.92 1.97
N ASP A 75 13.84 3.85 2.73
CA ASP A 75 14.16 5.18 2.22
C ASP A 75 15.24 5.07 1.15
N GLY A 76 15.19 5.92 0.12
CA GLY A 76 16.18 5.89 -0.95
C GLY A 76 15.90 6.88 -2.05
N THR A 77 16.66 6.77 -3.14
CA THR A 77 16.56 7.65 -4.31
C THR A 77 16.23 6.80 -5.52
N VAL A 78 15.18 7.15 -6.27
CA VAL A 78 14.95 6.55 -7.59
C VAL A 78 16.16 6.91 -8.46
N VAL A 79 16.80 5.90 -9.06
CA VAL A 79 17.99 6.06 -9.94
C VAL A 79 17.72 5.66 -11.39
N ALA A 80 16.71 4.83 -11.62
CA ALA A 80 16.22 4.50 -12.95
C ALA A 80 14.74 4.10 -12.88
N TYR A 81 14.01 4.33 -13.96
CA TYR A 81 12.64 3.82 -14.12
C TYR A 81 12.31 3.57 -15.58
N ARG A 82 11.26 2.79 -15.81
CA ARG A 82 10.47 2.78 -17.05
C ARG A 82 9.01 2.93 -16.66
N LEU A 83 8.29 3.83 -17.32
CA LEU A 83 6.84 3.97 -17.14
C LEU A 83 6.16 3.71 -18.48
N ASN A 84 5.37 2.64 -18.57
CA ASN A 84 4.58 2.39 -19.76
C ASN A 84 3.35 3.29 -19.80
N LYS A 85 3.04 3.86 -20.97
CA LYS A 85 1.83 4.68 -21.13
C LYS A 85 0.58 3.79 -21.15
N GLU A 86 0.66 2.72 -21.92
CA GLU A 86 -0.33 1.66 -22.07
C GLU A 86 0.36 0.31 -21.91
N HIS A 87 -0.39 -0.78 -21.83
CA HIS A 87 0.22 -2.11 -21.89
C HIS A 87 0.97 -2.30 -23.22
N LEU A 88 2.17 -2.89 -23.15
CA LEU A 88 2.86 -3.38 -24.33
C LEU A 88 2.17 -4.67 -24.80
N THR A 89 2.37 -5.02 -26.08
CA THR A 89 1.78 -6.22 -26.66
C THR A 89 2.81 -7.08 -27.37
N ALA A 90 2.69 -8.40 -27.23
CA ALA A 90 3.49 -9.38 -27.97
C ALA A 90 2.58 -10.34 -28.75
N PRO A 91 2.91 -10.67 -30.02
CA PRO A 91 2.11 -11.57 -30.82
C PRO A 91 2.24 -13.03 -30.34
N TYR A 92 1.13 -13.73 -30.19
CA TYR A 92 1.06 -15.16 -29.88
C TYR A 92 -0.16 -15.81 -30.53
N CYS A 93 0.04 -16.79 -31.43
CA CYS A 93 -1.03 -17.55 -32.09
C CYS A 93 -2.17 -16.69 -32.67
N GLY A 94 -1.84 -15.55 -33.29
CA GLY A 94 -2.82 -14.62 -33.87
C GLY A 94 -3.48 -13.66 -32.88
N GLN A 95 -3.08 -13.68 -31.61
CA GLN A 95 -3.51 -12.76 -30.55
C GLN A 95 -2.36 -11.81 -30.16
N GLN A 96 -2.71 -10.70 -29.51
CA GLN A 96 -1.75 -9.75 -28.92
C GLN A 96 -1.85 -9.85 -27.41
N LEU A 97 -0.89 -10.51 -26.78
CA LEU A 97 -0.84 -10.67 -25.32
C LEU A 97 -0.28 -9.40 -24.71
N ARG A 98 -1.00 -8.85 -23.73
CA ARG A 98 -0.64 -7.61 -23.04
C ARG A 98 0.35 -7.89 -21.91
N TYR A 99 1.29 -6.99 -21.69
CA TYR A 99 2.17 -7.03 -20.54
C TYR A 99 2.62 -5.62 -20.14
N SER A 100 3.02 -5.44 -18.89
CA SER A 100 3.71 -4.23 -18.44
C SER A 100 5.17 -4.53 -18.17
N SER A 101 6.03 -3.64 -18.66
CA SER A 101 7.46 -3.58 -18.36
C SER A 101 7.82 -2.39 -17.48
N SER A 102 6.83 -1.71 -16.90
CA SER A 102 7.07 -0.57 -16.01
C SER A 102 7.85 -1.04 -14.79
N PHE A 103 8.91 -0.32 -14.44
CA PHE A 103 9.71 -0.62 -13.27
C PHE A 103 10.23 0.66 -12.61
N VAL A 104 10.63 0.54 -11.35
CA VAL A 104 11.44 1.54 -10.65
C VAL A 104 12.58 0.88 -9.91
N LEU A 105 13.77 1.45 -10.05
CA LEU A 105 14.98 1.06 -9.35
C LEU A 105 15.32 2.13 -8.31
N VAL A 106 15.36 1.74 -7.04
CA VAL A 106 15.66 2.62 -5.92
C VAL A 106 17.00 2.24 -5.32
N LYS A 107 17.90 3.21 -5.23
CA LYS A 107 19.16 3.12 -4.51
C LYS A 107 18.96 3.52 -3.05
N SER A 108 19.35 2.66 -2.14
CA SER A 108 19.26 2.88 -0.69
C SER A 108 20.64 2.72 -0.05
N LEU A 109 20.86 3.45 1.05
CA LEU A 109 22.10 3.38 1.80
C LEU A 109 21.79 3.14 3.28
N CYS A 110 22.06 1.91 3.72
CA CYS A 110 21.99 1.54 5.12
C CYS A 110 23.21 2.09 5.86
N ARG A 111 22.97 3.00 6.80
CA ARG A 111 23.97 3.55 7.71
C ARG A 111 23.58 3.24 9.16
N PRO A 112 23.89 2.05 9.68
CA PRO A 112 23.60 1.68 11.06
C PRO A 112 24.19 2.66 12.08
N ASP A 113 25.41 3.13 11.83
CA ASP A 113 26.07 4.19 12.61
C ASP A 113 26.77 5.16 11.63
N PRO A 114 26.44 6.48 11.65
CA PRO A 114 27.01 7.47 10.74
C PRO A 114 28.53 7.69 10.86
N GLN A 115 29.19 7.17 11.88
CA GLN A 115 30.65 7.30 12.06
C GLN A 115 31.41 6.02 11.66
N LYS A 116 30.70 4.93 11.36
CA LYS A 116 31.25 3.60 11.11
C LYS A 116 30.96 3.13 9.68
N GLU A 117 31.69 3.71 8.74
CA GLU A 117 31.47 3.53 7.30
C GLU A 117 31.72 2.09 6.81
N LYS A 118 32.51 1.28 7.52
CA LYS A 118 32.75 -0.12 7.14
C LYS A 118 31.53 -0.99 7.44
N SER A 119 30.65 -0.53 8.32
CA SER A 119 29.34 -1.11 8.58
C SER A 119 28.21 -0.45 7.76
N TRP A 120 28.51 0.28 6.69
CA TRP A 120 27.51 0.78 5.75
C TRP A 120 27.27 -0.20 4.60
N LEU A 121 26.06 -0.18 4.05
CA LEU A 121 25.71 -1.00 2.89
C LEU A 121 24.83 -0.22 1.92
N GLU A 122 25.32 -0.08 0.70
CA GLU A 122 24.51 0.31 -0.45
C GLU A 122 23.79 -0.91 -1.02
N PHE A 123 22.51 -0.75 -1.32
CA PHE A 123 21.71 -1.78 -1.98
C PHE A 123 20.64 -1.12 -2.84
N TYR A 124 20.04 -1.92 -3.72
CA TYR A 124 19.03 -1.50 -4.65
C TYR A 124 17.78 -2.34 -4.47
N SER A 125 16.62 -1.72 -4.56
CA SER A 125 15.32 -2.40 -4.66
C SER A 125 14.74 -2.16 -6.06
N LEU A 126 14.50 -3.24 -6.80
CA LEU A 126 13.94 -3.21 -8.14
C LEU A 126 12.51 -3.74 -8.10
N TYR A 127 11.55 -2.89 -8.47
CA TYR A 127 10.13 -3.23 -8.56
C TYR A 127 9.74 -3.26 -10.03
N MET A 128 9.38 -4.43 -10.57
CA MET A 128 9.05 -4.65 -11.98
C MET A 128 7.58 -5.04 -12.17
N HIS A 129 7.11 -4.94 -13.42
CA HIS A 129 5.74 -5.25 -13.83
C HIS A 129 4.69 -4.37 -13.14
N LEU A 130 5.03 -3.11 -12.87
CA LEU A 130 4.08 -2.14 -12.31
C LEU A 130 2.99 -1.75 -13.34
N ALA A 131 1.82 -1.33 -12.88
CA ALA A 131 0.72 -0.92 -13.75
C ALA A 131 1.12 0.26 -14.67
N PRO A 132 0.72 0.24 -15.96
CA PRO A 132 0.93 1.37 -16.87
C PRO A 132 0.03 2.56 -16.50
N VAL A 133 0.31 3.74 -17.07
CA VAL A 133 -0.46 4.98 -16.83
C VAL A 133 -1.95 4.81 -17.15
N SER A 134 -2.29 4.02 -18.17
CA SER A 134 -3.67 3.75 -18.61
C SER A 134 -4.54 3.09 -17.54
N ASP A 135 -3.94 2.37 -16.58
CA ASP A 135 -4.68 1.62 -15.57
C ASP A 135 -5.06 2.49 -14.37
N TYR A 136 -4.41 3.65 -14.22
CA TYR A 136 -4.70 4.56 -13.11
C TYR A 136 -6.01 5.32 -13.37
N PRO A 137 -7.05 5.15 -12.53
CA PRO A 137 -8.32 5.81 -12.76
C PRO A 137 -8.18 7.32 -12.64
N ALA A 138 -8.67 8.04 -13.64
CA ALA A 138 -8.82 9.48 -13.59
C ALA A 138 -10.10 9.82 -12.83
N SER A 139 -9.97 10.64 -11.79
CA SER A 139 -11.09 11.11 -10.98
C SER A 139 -11.34 12.58 -11.24
N PRO A 140 -12.60 13.01 -11.44
CA PRO A 140 -12.91 14.40 -11.70
C PRO A 140 -12.58 15.27 -10.50
N CYS A 141 -11.97 16.42 -10.78
CA CYS A 141 -11.69 17.46 -9.81
C CYS A 141 -12.61 18.65 -10.00
N TYR A 142 -12.93 19.29 -8.89
CA TYR A 142 -13.69 20.52 -8.88
C TYR A 142 -12.97 21.56 -8.03
N LYS A 143 -13.28 22.82 -8.30
CA LYS A 143 -12.84 23.98 -7.54
C LYS A 143 -14.07 24.79 -7.15
N VAL A 144 -14.07 25.32 -5.93
CA VAL A 144 -15.08 26.31 -5.54
C VAL A 144 -14.86 27.59 -6.35
N ARG A 145 -15.94 28.07 -7.00
CA ARG A 145 -15.91 29.31 -7.80
C ARG A 145 -15.54 30.52 -6.94
N ASP A 146 -14.93 31.51 -7.58
CA ASP A 146 -14.57 32.76 -6.92
C ASP A 146 -15.81 33.48 -6.36
N GLY A 147 -15.65 34.16 -5.22
CA GLY A 147 -16.77 34.84 -4.53
C GLY A 147 -17.69 33.93 -3.71
N HIS A 148 -17.52 32.60 -3.76
CA HIS A 148 -18.31 31.67 -2.95
C HIS A 148 -17.55 31.20 -1.70
N SER A 149 -18.25 31.08 -0.57
CA SER A 149 -17.70 30.55 0.67
C SER A 149 -18.79 29.97 1.58
N GLY A 150 -18.38 29.29 2.65
CA GLY A 150 -19.33 28.69 3.60
C GLY A 150 -20.04 27.46 3.05
N ILE A 151 -19.49 26.82 2.01
CA ILE A 151 -20.09 25.62 1.42
C ILE A 151 -19.81 24.45 2.36
N LEU A 152 -20.86 24.00 3.04
CA LEU A 152 -20.73 23.02 4.11
C LEU A 152 -20.37 21.64 3.56
N LEU A 153 -19.34 21.06 4.16
CA LEU A 153 -19.06 19.64 4.01
C LEU A 153 -20.08 18.85 4.82
N ARG A 154 -20.39 17.65 4.35
CA ARG A 154 -21.28 16.70 5.02
C ARG A 154 -20.54 15.41 5.32
N GLN A 155 -20.93 14.76 6.40
CA GLN A 155 -20.30 13.53 6.89
C GLN A 155 -20.53 12.39 5.89
N TYR A 156 -19.49 11.60 5.64
CA TYR A 156 -19.62 10.32 4.96
C TYR A 156 -19.90 9.21 6.00
N LYS A 157 -20.86 8.34 5.69
CA LYS A 157 -21.13 7.09 6.40
C LYS A 157 -21.24 5.98 5.38
N ASN A 158 -20.59 4.84 5.65
CA ASN A 158 -20.63 3.70 4.74
C ASN A 158 -22.09 3.27 4.48
N GLY A 159 -22.41 2.98 3.22
CA GLY A 159 -23.76 2.66 2.76
C GLY A 159 -24.68 3.85 2.48
N GLN A 160 -24.37 5.07 2.95
CA GLN A 160 -25.15 6.27 2.65
C GLN A 160 -24.69 6.93 1.34
N ASN A 161 -25.02 6.31 0.20
CA ASN A 161 -24.56 6.73 -1.12
C ASN A 161 -25.50 7.71 -1.86
N GLY A 162 -26.72 7.91 -1.37
CA GLY A 162 -27.72 8.72 -2.05
C GLY A 162 -28.36 7.99 -3.24
N LEU A 163 -29.28 8.67 -3.92
CA LEU A 163 -29.90 8.16 -5.14
C LEU A 163 -28.87 8.23 -6.29
N PRO A 164 -28.57 7.13 -7.00
CA PRO A 164 -27.62 7.14 -8.11
C PRO A 164 -28.00 8.16 -9.18
N GLU A 165 -27.01 8.74 -9.86
CA GLU A 165 -27.28 9.63 -11.00
C GLU A 165 -28.10 8.91 -12.10
N GLY A 166 -29.07 9.62 -12.69
CA GLY A 166 -29.94 9.07 -13.74
C GLY A 166 -31.08 8.16 -13.27
N ALA A 167 -31.09 7.69 -12.02
CA ALA A 167 -32.23 6.93 -11.48
C ALA A 167 -33.51 7.82 -11.41
N PRO A 168 -34.71 7.25 -11.54
CA PRO A 168 -35.94 8.03 -11.42
C PRO A 168 -36.08 8.60 -9.99
N ASP A 169 -36.48 9.87 -9.91
CA ASP A 169 -36.89 10.50 -8.66
C ASP A 169 -38.37 10.18 -8.41
N ASN A 170 -38.63 9.30 -7.45
CA ASN A 170 -39.99 8.90 -7.06
C ASN A 170 -40.57 9.76 -5.92
N GLY A 171 -39.94 10.88 -5.56
CA GLY A 171 -40.37 11.76 -4.47
C GLY A 171 -40.10 11.20 -3.07
N GLU A 172 -39.15 10.27 -2.95
CA GLU A 172 -38.85 9.54 -1.72
C GLU A 172 -37.85 10.29 -0.82
N ALA A 173 -38.22 11.51 -0.40
CA ALA A 173 -37.33 12.39 0.37
C ALA A 173 -36.78 11.76 1.67
N GLY A 174 -37.57 10.90 2.31
CA GLY A 174 -37.18 10.17 3.53
C GLY A 174 -36.12 9.09 3.30
N THR A 175 -35.98 8.58 2.08
CA THR A 175 -35.03 7.50 1.74
C THR A 175 -33.62 8.02 1.50
N TYR A 176 -33.49 9.21 0.89
CA TYR A 176 -32.19 9.80 0.52
C TYR A 176 -31.96 11.19 1.15
N PRO A 177 -32.03 11.33 2.49
CA PRO A 177 -31.81 12.62 3.13
C PRO A 177 -30.34 13.04 3.01
N ALA A 178 -30.09 14.33 2.80
CA ALA A 178 -28.72 14.85 2.78
C ALA A 178 -27.99 14.56 4.11
N PRO A 179 -26.75 14.03 4.06
CA PRO A 179 -26.03 13.63 5.28
C PRO A 179 -25.80 14.80 6.23
N ALA A 180 -25.60 14.52 7.52
CA ALA A 180 -25.36 15.56 8.51
C ALA A 180 -24.14 16.44 8.15
N LYS A 181 -24.18 17.71 8.51
CA LYS A 181 -23.07 18.64 8.26
C LYS A 181 -21.83 18.17 9.03
N ALA A 182 -20.68 18.16 8.37
CA ALA A 182 -19.40 18.18 9.06
C ALA A 182 -19.15 19.62 9.51
N ASN A 183 -18.56 19.84 10.68
CA ASN A 183 -18.22 21.18 11.19
C ASN A 183 -17.02 21.79 10.41
N LYS A 184 -17.10 21.76 9.07
CA LYS A 184 -16.10 22.22 8.10
C LYS A 184 -16.84 22.76 6.87
N SER A 185 -16.26 23.75 6.23
CA SER A 185 -16.80 24.36 5.01
C SER A 185 -15.68 24.72 4.06
N LEU A 186 -16.02 24.77 2.77
CA LEU A 186 -15.12 25.22 1.71
C LEU A 186 -15.27 26.72 1.45
N LYS A 187 -14.20 27.30 0.92
CA LYS A 187 -14.11 28.68 0.43
C LYS A 187 -13.62 28.70 -1.02
N ALA A 188 -13.74 29.87 -1.66
CA ALA A 188 -13.26 30.13 -3.01
C ALA A 188 -11.82 29.61 -3.21
N GLY A 189 -11.62 28.91 -4.33
CA GLY A 189 -10.34 28.32 -4.69
C GLY A 189 -10.03 26.96 -4.05
N ASP A 190 -10.78 26.52 -3.04
CA ASP A 190 -10.60 25.17 -2.49
C ASP A 190 -10.88 24.12 -3.58
N ARG A 191 -9.97 23.13 -3.68
CA ARG A 191 -10.05 22.05 -4.66
C ARG A 191 -10.31 20.72 -3.99
N PHE A 192 -11.03 19.85 -4.69
CA PHE A 192 -11.34 18.51 -4.21
C PHE A 192 -11.50 17.54 -5.38
N VAL A 193 -11.22 16.27 -5.12
CA VAL A 193 -11.42 15.17 -6.08
C VAL A 193 -12.67 14.39 -5.69
N SER A 194 -13.51 14.05 -6.67
CA SER A 194 -14.70 13.23 -6.45
C SER A 194 -14.45 11.79 -6.88
N SER A 195 -14.74 10.84 -6.00
CA SER A 195 -14.67 9.40 -6.31
C SER A 195 -16.00 8.83 -6.81
N ARG A 196 -17.11 9.50 -6.50
CA ARG A 196 -18.46 9.17 -6.99
C ARG A 196 -19.42 10.33 -6.74
N THR A 197 -20.57 10.27 -7.40
CA THR A 197 -21.70 11.17 -7.17
C THR A 197 -22.87 10.43 -6.51
N GLY A 198 -23.73 11.20 -5.86
CA GLY A 198 -24.98 10.74 -5.28
C GLY A 198 -25.94 11.91 -5.10
N ARG A 199 -27.22 11.69 -5.38
CA ARG A 199 -28.25 12.72 -5.23
C ARG A 199 -28.94 12.59 -3.88
N PHE A 200 -29.07 13.71 -3.19
CA PHE A 200 -29.68 13.78 -1.87
C PHE A 200 -30.70 14.90 -1.79
N TYR A 201 -31.77 14.68 -1.04
CA TYR A 201 -32.75 15.72 -0.78
C TYR A 201 -32.23 16.70 0.26
N VAL A 202 -32.25 17.98 -0.10
CA VAL A 202 -31.86 19.09 0.74
C VAL A 202 -33.08 19.99 0.91
N THR A 203 -33.51 20.17 2.17
CA THR A 203 -34.55 21.13 2.52
C THR A 203 -33.93 22.46 2.93
N ARG A 204 -34.33 23.55 2.28
CA ARG A 204 -33.98 24.94 2.63
C ARG A 204 -35.25 25.77 2.59
N ASN A 205 -35.50 26.54 3.66
CA ASN A 205 -36.66 27.45 3.75
C ASN A 205 -38.00 26.78 3.40
N GLY A 206 -38.19 25.52 3.82
CA GLY A 206 -39.40 24.75 3.53
C GLY A 206 -39.46 24.11 2.13
N GLN A 207 -38.53 24.43 1.23
CA GLN A 207 -38.45 23.83 -0.10
C GLN A 207 -37.45 22.67 -0.10
N THR A 208 -37.92 21.48 -0.49
CA THR A 208 -37.08 20.29 -0.64
C THR A 208 -36.70 20.14 -2.10
N THR A 209 -35.39 20.02 -2.35
CA THR A 209 -34.84 19.86 -3.70
C THR A 209 -33.88 18.69 -3.71
N LEU A 210 -33.91 17.89 -4.77
CA LEU A 210 -32.93 16.86 -5.01
C LEU A 210 -31.67 17.50 -5.60
N THR A 211 -30.53 17.36 -4.92
CA THR A 211 -29.26 17.99 -5.31
C THR A 211 -28.19 16.94 -5.48
N THR A 212 -27.36 17.07 -6.52
CA THR A 212 -26.17 16.23 -6.72
C THR A 212 -25.05 16.62 -5.77
N PHE A 213 -24.52 15.62 -5.06
CA PHE A 213 -23.32 15.73 -4.25
C PHE A 213 -22.21 14.83 -4.82
N GLY A 214 -20.97 15.24 -4.61
CA GLY A 214 -19.80 14.40 -4.80
C GLY A 214 -19.32 13.85 -3.46
N LEU A 215 -18.96 12.57 -3.42
CA LEU A 215 -18.13 12.02 -2.35
C LEU A 215 -16.69 12.40 -2.67
N VAL A 216 -16.10 13.23 -1.83
CA VAL A 216 -14.85 13.93 -2.14
C VAL A 216 -13.80 13.75 -1.07
N ARG A 217 -12.54 13.82 -1.50
CA ARG A 217 -11.38 14.07 -0.65
C ARG A 217 -10.84 15.45 -1.00
N LEU A 218 -10.59 16.28 0.02
CA LEU A 218 -10.04 17.62 -0.20
C LEU A 218 -8.60 17.51 -0.67
N LEU A 219 -8.20 18.38 -1.61
CA LEU A 219 -6.85 18.40 -2.15
C LEU A 219 -6.01 19.44 -1.44
N LYS A 220 -4.80 19.03 -1.04
CA LYS A 220 -3.72 19.93 -0.63
C LYS A 220 -2.54 19.67 -1.58
N ASP A 221 -2.13 20.66 -2.35
CA ASP A 221 -1.04 20.53 -3.33
C ASP A 221 -1.26 19.35 -4.31
N ASN A 222 -2.51 19.17 -4.78
CA ASN A 222 -2.99 18.04 -5.61
C ASN A 222 -2.95 16.65 -4.93
N VAL A 223 -2.63 16.56 -3.64
CA VAL A 223 -2.68 15.32 -2.87
C VAL A 223 -4.03 15.18 -2.16
N PRO A 224 -4.80 14.11 -2.39
CA PRO A 224 -6.04 13.85 -1.67
C PRO A 224 -5.80 13.58 -0.18
N GLY A 225 -6.57 14.23 0.68
CA GLY A 225 -6.63 13.93 2.11
C GLY A 225 -7.25 12.56 2.40
N LYS A 226 -7.08 12.05 3.63
CA LYS A 226 -7.60 10.74 4.05
C LYS A 226 -9.12 10.74 4.28
N GLU A 227 -9.66 11.86 4.77
CA GLU A 227 -11.06 11.97 5.15
C GLU A 227 -11.95 12.20 3.93
N GLN A 228 -13.13 11.56 3.93
CA GLN A 228 -14.13 11.71 2.89
C GLN A 228 -15.30 12.56 3.38
N TYR A 229 -15.84 13.36 2.46
CA TYR A 229 -16.97 14.24 2.70
C TYR A 229 -17.94 14.20 1.54
N TRP A 230 -19.21 14.46 1.83
CA TRP A 230 -20.17 14.83 0.79
C TRP A 230 -20.18 16.36 0.63
N VAL A 231 -20.10 16.84 -0.60
CA VAL A 231 -20.23 18.27 -0.93
C VAL A 231 -21.12 18.44 -2.15
N THR A 232 -21.92 19.52 -2.18
CA THR A 232 -22.75 19.83 -3.36
C THR A 232 -21.88 20.06 -4.59
N LEU A 233 -22.32 19.55 -5.74
CA LEU A 233 -21.72 19.83 -7.06
C LEU A 233 -22.58 20.80 -7.88
N ASP A 234 -23.35 21.65 -7.21
CA ASP A 234 -24.12 22.73 -7.85
C ASP A 234 -23.22 23.54 -8.80
N PRO A 235 -23.52 23.58 -10.12
CA PRO A 235 -22.74 24.31 -11.12
C PRO A 235 -22.61 25.82 -10.84
N ALA A 236 -23.53 26.40 -10.05
CA ALA A 236 -23.44 27.78 -9.62
C ALA A 236 -22.37 28.02 -8.55
N LEU A 237 -21.96 26.98 -7.82
CA LEU A 237 -20.98 27.07 -6.71
C LEU A 237 -19.62 26.46 -7.08
N MET A 238 -19.62 25.46 -7.95
CA MET A 238 -18.45 24.66 -8.30
C MET A 238 -18.16 24.72 -9.79
N GLU A 239 -16.89 24.59 -10.16
CA GLU A 239 -16.48 24.42 -11.54
C GLU A 239 -15.54 23.22 -11.72
N PRO A 240 -15.61 22.51 -12.87
CA PRO A 240 -14.64 21.48 -13.20
C PRO A 240 -13.21 22.05 -13.20
N ALA A 241 -12.28 21.30 -12.63
CA ALA A 241 -10.88 21.67 -12.45
C ALA A 241 -9.95 20.55 -12.94
N GLY A 242 -10.32 19.92 -14.05
CA GLY A 242 -9.63 18.79 -14.67
C GLY A 242 -9.88 17.48 -13.94
N GLU A 243 -8.94 16.55 -14.10
CA GLU A 243 -8.95 15.23 -13.47
C GLU A 243 -7.62 14.98 -12.78
N ILE A 244 -7.62 14.09 -11.78
CA ILE A 244 -6.39 13.58 -11.17
C ILE A 244 -6.39 12.06 -11.14
N GLN A 245 -5.22 11.47 -11.34
CA GLN A 245 -4.98 10.05 -11.08
C GLN A 245 -4.49 9.91 -9.63
N GLY A 246 -5.40 10.06 -8.67
CA GLY A 246 -5.07 10.17 -7.24
C GLY A 246 -4.36 8.94 -6.64
N LEU A 247 -4.51 7.77 -7.28
CA LEU A 247 -3.80 6.53 -6.90
C LEU A 247 -2.39 6.45 -7.48
N MET A 248 -2.03 7.31 -8.45
CA MET A 248 -0.70 7.30 -9.06
C MET A 248 0.35 7.83 -8.07
N PRO A 249 1.40 7.05 -7.76
CA PRO A 249 2.48 7.46 -6.88
C PRO A 249 3.20 8.73 -7.35
N ALA A 250 3.78 9.48 -6.41
CA ALA A 250 4.44 10.75 -6.70
C ALA A 250 5.56 10.64 -7.75
N TRP A 251 6.38 9.58 -7.70
CA TRP A 251 7.45 9.37 -8.68
C TRP A 251 6.88 9.08 -10.09
N MET A 252 5.77 8.33 -10.19
CA MET A 252 5.11 8.08 -11.48
C MET A 252 4.46 9.34 -12.03
N GLN A 253 3.81 10.16 -11.19
CA GLN A 253 3.27 11.45 -11.61
C GLN A 253 4.38 12.35 -12.16
N ARG A 254 5.54 12.33 -11.52
CA ARG A 254 6.71 13.08 -11.95
C ARG A 254 7.29 12.54 -13.26
N ALA A 255 7.39 11.23 -13.43
CA ALA A 255 7.77 10.60 -14.69
C ALA A 255 6.78 10.93 -15.81
N LYS A 256 5.48 10.88 -15.53
CA LYS A 256 4.41 11.27 -16.46
C LYS A 256 4.54 12.75 -16.89
N GLN A 257 4.87 13.65 -15.97
CA GLN A 257 5.09 15.07 -16.28
C GLN A 257 6.32 15.30 -17.18
N LYS A 258 7.38 14.50 -17.03
CA LYS A 258 8.51 14.51 -17.96
C LYS A 258 8.13 14.04 -19.37
N GLY A 259 7.12 13.18 -19.49
CA GLY A 259 6.55 12.76 -20.77
C GLY A 259 7.33 11.67 -21.52
N ALA A 260 8.37 11.10 -20.90
CA ALA A 260 9.10 9.95 -21.45
C ALA A 260 8.42 8.64 -20.99
N PHE A 261 7.88 7.89 -21.94
CA PHE A 261 7.21 6.62 -21.72
C PHE A 261 7.90 5.51 -22.52
N ASP A 262 7.76 4.27 -22.07
CA ASP A 262 8.20 3.06 -22.78
C ASP A 262 9.73 2.94 -23.01
N SER A 263 10.51 3.88 -22.46
CA SER A 263 11.98 3.90 -22.42
C SER A 263 12.50 3.76 -20.98
N VAL A 264 13.78 3.39 -20.85
CA VAL A 264 14.48 3.46 -19.56
C VAL A 264 15.01 4.87 -19.38
N GLU A 265 14.64 5.50 -18.28
CA GLU A 265 15.05 6.84 -17.90
C GLU A 265 15.94 6.77 -16.67
N LEU A 266 17.07 7.48 -16.71
CA LEU A 266 17.94 7.67 -15.55
C LEU A 266 17.54 8.94 -14.80
N THR A 267 17.74 8.93 -13.49
CA THR A 267 17.49 10.08 -12.61
C THR A 267 18.78 10.50 -11.91
N GLY A 268 18.80 11.72 -11.35
CA GLY A 268 19.94 12.23 -10.58
C GLY A 268 20.87 13.21 -11.31
N GLU A 269 20.68 13.49 -12.60
CA GLU A 269 21.48 14.53 -13.30
C GLU A 269 21.12 15.95 -12.85
N THR A 270 19.84 16.22 -12.58
CA THR A 270 19.35 17.57 -12.24
C THR A 270 18.60 17.64 -10.91
N GLU A 271 18.02 16.52 -10.46
CA GLU A 271 17.29 16.47 -9.20
C GLU A 271 17.22 15.03 -8.66
N GLU A 272 17.31 14.89 -7.35
CA GLU A 272 17.16 13.62 -6.65
C GLU A 272 15.68 13.30 -6.39
N TRP A 273 15.29 12.08 -6.74
CA TRP A 273 13.91 11.61 -6.58
C TRP A 273 13.82 10.77 -5.30
N GLN A 274 13.82 11.46 -4.17
CA GLN A 274 13.78 10.81 -2.85
C GLN A 274 12.42 10.13 -2.61
N VAL A 275 12.47 8.92 -2.09
CA VAL A 275 11.32 8.12 -1.67
C VAL A 275 11.51 7.64 -0.24
N SER A 276 10.40 7.41 0.47
CA SER A 276 10.42 7.02 1.87
C SER A 276 9.81 5.64 2.08
N ALA A 277 10.32 4.90 3.05
CA ALA A 277 9.78 3.61 3.44
C ALA A 277 8.29 3.71 3.82
N GLY A 278 7.48 2.90 3.14
CA GLY A 278 6.02 2.84 3.28
C GLY A 278 5.26 3.76 2.33
N ALA A 279 5.94 4.61 1.56
CA ALA A 279 5.31 5.38 0.49
C ALA A 279 4.93 4.45 -0.69
N PRO A 280 3.88 4.77 -1.47
CA PRO A 280 3.48 3.98 -2.62
C PRO A 280 4.58 3.87 -3.69
N VAL A 281 4.87 2.64 -4.13
CA VAL A 281 5.64 2.32 -5.34
C VAL A 281 4.73 2.34 -6.56
N GLY A 282 3.55 1.73 -6.46
CA GLY A 282 2.65 1.52 -7.59
C GLY A 282 1.71 0.34 -7.34
N PHE A 283 0.99 -0.05 -8.38
CA PHE A 283 0.09 -1.20 -8.37
C PHE A 283 0.61 -2.25 -9.35
N MET A 284 0.12 -3.48 -9.23
CA MET A 284 0.44 -4.60 -10.10
C MET A 284 -0.03 -4.34 -11.52
N GLY A 285 0.84 -4.55 -12.50
CA GLY A 285 0.50 -4.54 -13.92
C GLY A 285 -0.03 -5.90 -14.36
N CYS A 286 -0.87 -5.89 -15.40
CA CYS A 286 -1.34 -7.13 -16.01
C CYS A 286 -0.27 -7.70 -16.92
N THR A 287 -0.07 -9.02 -16.84
CA THR A 287 0.69 -9.80 -17.82
C THR A 287 -0.20 -10.94 -18.31
N GLU A 288 -0.32 -11.03 -19.62
CA GLU A 288 -1.02 -12.10 -20.32
C GLU A 288 0.04 -13.06 -20.89
N SER A 289 -0.13 -14.35 -20.63
CA SER A 289 0.77 -15.41 -21.05
C SER A 289 -0.01 -16.54 -21.75
N PRO A 290 0.67 -17.37 -22.57
CA PRO A 290 0.06 -18.58 -23.09
C PRO A 290 -0.43 -19.50 -21.96
N ALA A 291 -1.69 -19.91 -22.01
CA ALA A 291 -2.26 -20.88 -21.07
C ALA A 291 -2.11 -22.33 -21.56
N GLU A 292 -2.15 -23.28 -20.63
CA GLU A 292 -2.32 -24.70 -20.93
C GLU A 292 -3.82 -25.08 -21.04
N GLY A 293 -4.15 -25.97 -21.98
CA GLY A 293 -5.51 -26.53 -22.12
C GLY A 293 -6.47 -25.72 -23.01
N ASN A 294 -7.77 -25.72 -22.66
CA ASN A 294 -8.84 -25.13 -23.49
C ASN A 294 -8.97 -23.61 -23.35
N LYS A 295 -8.21 -22.96 -22.47
CA LYS A 295 -8.12 -21.50 -22.40
C LYS A 295 -6.94 -21.04 -23.25
N PRO A 296 -7.07 -20.01 -24.10
CA PRO A 296 -5.97 -19.58 -24.95
C PRO A 296 -4.93 -18.71 -24.22
N VAL A 297 -5.31 -18.06 -23.11
CA VAL A 297 -4.49 -17.04 -22.43
C VAL A 297 -4.72 -17.08 -20.91
N ASP A 298 -3.63 -17.06 -20.15
CA ASP A 298 -3.62 -16.83 -18.70
C ASP A 298 -3.34 -15.36 -18.44
N LYS A 299 -3.93 -14.82 -17.37
CA LYS A 299 -3.77 -13.43 -16.96
C LYS A 299 -3.40 -13.35 -15.51
N GLU A 300 -2.32 -12.65 -15.21
CA GLU A 300 -1.82 -12.45 -13.86
C GLU A 300 -1.56 -10.96 -13.62
N TRP A 301 -1.89 -10.50 -12.41
CA TRP A 301 -1.47 -9.20 -11.92
C TRP A 301 -0.44 -9.44 -10.84
N PHE A 302 0.79 -9.03 -11.09
CA PHE A 302 1.85 -9.20 -10.11
C PHE A 302 2.88 -8.07 -10.19
N VAL A 303 3.67 -7.97 -9.14
CA VAL A 303 4.94 -7.23 -9.12
C VAL A 303 6.05 -8.22 -8.85
N HIS A 304 7.13 -8.12 -9.61
CA HIS A 304 8.37 -8.81 -9.29
C HIS A 304 9.28 -7.86 -8.50
N LEU A 305 9.77 -8.33 -7.35
CA LEU A 305 10.61 -7.55 -6.44
C LEU A 305 11.97 -8.22 -6.23
N GLU A 306 13.04 -7.50 -6.56
CA GLU A 306 14.42 -7.91 -6.28
C GLU A 306 15.09 -6.94 -5.31
N VAL A 307 15.98 -7.49 -4.47
CA VAL A 307 16.92 -6.72 -3.66
C VAL A 307 18.33 -7.17 -3.99
N LEU A 308 19.15 -6.24 -4.46
CA LEU A 308 20.49 -6.54 -4.96
C LEU A 308 21.51 -5.53 -4.43
N SER A 309 22.75 -5.96 -4.30
CA SER A 309 23.86 -5.09 -3.89
C SER A 309 25.12 -5.52 -4.63
N THR A 310 25.81 -4.54 -5.20
CA THR A 310 27.15 -4.68 -5.77
C THR A 310 28.21 -4.09 -4.85
N ASP A 311 27.82 -3.71 -3.62
CA ASP A 311 28.70 -3.07 -2.66
C ASP A 311 29.72 -4.08 -2.11
N THR A 312 31.00 -3.83 -2.37
CA THR A 312 32.10 -4.67 -1.92
C THR A 312 32.22 -4.73 -0.40
N ARG A 313 31.52 -3.86 0.34
CA ARG A 313 31.47 -3.86 1.81
C ARG A 313 30.51 -4.90 2.39
N MET A 314 29.69 -5.59 1.59
CA MET A 314 28.70 -6.56 2.09
C MET A 314 29.27 -7.56 3.12
N PRO A 315 30.45 -8.20 2.93
CA PRO A 315 31.00 -9.09 3.95
C PRO A 315 31.31 -8.38 5.27
N GLY A 316 31.83 -7.16 5.21
CA GLY A 316 32.10 -6.32 6.38
C GLY A 316 30.82 -5.88 7.08
N PHE A 317 29.81 -5.46 6.32
CA PHE A 317 28.50 -5.12 6.84
C PHE A 317 27.87 -6.28 7.64
N LEU A 318 27.90 -7.49 7.08
CA LEU A 318 27.33 -8.69 7.72
C LEU A 318 28.15 -9.15 8.93
N ALA A 319 29.48 -9.05 8.87
CA ALA A 319 30.36 -9.43 9.99
C ALA A 319 30.32 -8.41 11.14
N ASN A 320 29.87 -7.18 10.90
CA ASN A 320 29.80 -6.08 11.86
C ASN A 320 31.08 -5.90 12.70
N PRO A 321 32.26 -5.74 12.07
CA PRO A 321 33.55 -5.68 12.77
C PRO A 321 33.68 -4.45 13.67
N GLU A 322 32.90 -3.39 13.41
CA GLU A 322 32.90 -2.17 14.20
C GLU A 322 31.96 -2.24 15.41
N GLY A 323 31.31 -3.41 15.64
CA GLY A 323 30.44 -3.64 16.79
C GLY A 323 29.28 -2.64 16.86
N VAL A 324 28.69 -2.29 15.71
CA VAL A 324 27.55 -1.37 15.68
C VAL A 324 26.39 -2.00 16.41
N THR A 325 25.83 -1.27 17.36
CA THR A 325 24.59 -1.60 18.04
C THR A 325 23.48 -0.68 17.54
N GLY A 326 22.27 -1.20 17.43
CA GLY A 326 21.09 -0.43 17.05
C GLY A 326 20.04 -0.45 18.15
N ASP A 327 19.14 0.53 18.11
CA ASP A 327 18.02 0.63 19.06
C ASP A 327 16.93 -0.45 18.80
N LYS A 328 16.89 -0.98 17.58
CA LYS A 328 15.95 -2.04 17.20
C LYS A 328 16.38 -3.35 17.83
N LYS A 329 15.53 -3.87 18.71
CA LYS A 329 15.68 -5.19 19.34
C LYS A 329 14.67 -6.16 18.76
N SER A 330 15.09 -7.40 18.58
CA SER A 330 14.25 -8.51 18.15
C SER A 330 14.27 -9.62 19.20
N VAL A 331 13.22 -10.43 19.18
CA VAL A 331 13.02 -11.61 20.02
C VAL A 331 13.16 -12.82 19.07
N LEU A 332 14.19 -13.64 19.27
CA LEU A 332 14.45 -14.81 18.42
C LEU A 332 14.16 -16.07 19.22
N VAL A 333 13.12 -16.79 18.80
CA VAL A 333 12.66 -17.96 19.55
C VAL A 333 12.89 -19.23 18.77
N SER A 334 13.70 -20.12 19.32
CA SER A 334 13.93 -21.44 18.73
C SER A 334 12.69 -22.33 18.78
N LYS A 335 12.53 -23.17 17.75
CA LYS A 335 11.52 -24.23 17.73
C LYS A 335 11.62 -25.11 18.98
N GLY A 336 10.48 -25.55 19.50
CA GLY A 336 10.38 -26.53 20.59
C GLY A 336 10.29 -25.94 22.01
N LYS A 337 10.38 -24.61 22.17
CA LYS A 337 10.20 -23.95 23.47
C LYS A 337 8.77 -24.15 24.02
N ASN A 338 8.64 -24.42 25.32
CA ASN A 338 7.34 -24.63 25.98
C ASN A 338 6.60 -23.30 26.10
N LEU A 339 5.36 -23.24 25.62
CA LEU A 339 4.57 -22.01 25.66
C LEU A 339 3.87 -21.85 27.01
N PHE A 340 3.71 -20.60 27.43
CA PHE A 340 2.93 -20.21 28.60
C PHE A 340 1.67 -19.46 28.16
N ILE A 341 0.60 -19.51 28.96
CA ILE A 341 -0.58 -18.66 28.78
C ILE A 341 -0.57 -17.59 29.86
N ARG A 342 -0.86 -16.35 29.45
CA ARG A 342 -1.05 -15.23 30.37
C ARG A 342 -2.43 -15.32 31.03
N GLN A 343 -2.44 -15.26 32.35
CA GLN A 343 -3.63 -15.13 33.19
C GLN A 343 -3.38 -13.99 34.17
N ASP A 344 -4.20 -12.94 34.12
CA ASP A 344 -4.04 -11.81 35.03
C ASP A 344 -4.68 -12.18 36.37
N ALA A 345 -3.86 -12.33 37.41
CA ALA A 345 -4.29 -12.65 38.77
C ALA A 345 -4.16 -11.40 39.65
N ALA A 346 -5.25 -10.99 40.28
CA ALA A 346 -5.29 -9.77 41.12
C ALA A 346 -4.74 -8.51 40.43
N GLY A 347 -4.94 -8.38 39.11
CA GLY A 347 -4.46 -7.25 38.32
C GLY A 347 -2.97 -7.28 37.97
N GLN A 348 -2.25 -8.37 38.30
CA GLN A 348 -0.86 -8.58 37.91
C GLN A 348 -0.74 -9.69 36.85
N PRO A 349 0.14 -9.55 35.84
CA PRO A 349 0.38 -10.59 34.86
C PRO A 349 0.98 -11.83 35.52
N ALA A 350 0.33 -12.99 35.36
CA ALA A 350 0.89 -14.29 35.70
C ALA A 350 0.91 -15.20 34.47
N PHE A 351 1.89 -16.12 34.42
CA PHE A 351 2.13 -16.97 33.26
C PHE A 351 2.18 -18.44 33.68
N THR A 352 1.29 -19.24 33.13
CA THR A 352 1.15 -20.66 33.49
C THR A 352 1.67 -21.52 32.33
N PRO A 353 2.55 -22.50 32.58
CA PRO A 353 3.07 -23.36 31.53
C PRO A 353 1.96 -24.18 30.88
N THR A 354 2.10 -24.46 29.59
CA THR A 354 1.20 -25.34 28.85
C THR A 354 1.94 -26.57 28.34
N SER A 355 1.19 -27.58 27.88
CA SER A 355 1.76 -28.71 27.13
C SER A 355 2.13 -28.35 25.69
N ALA A 356 1.73 -27.16 25.20
CA ALA A 356 2.02 -26.73 23.85
C ALA A 356 3.48 -26.27 23.71
N ARG A 357 4.07 -26.56 22.56
CA ARG A 357 5.42 -26.13 22.20
C ARG A 357 5.37 -25.29 20.93
N LEU A 358 6.32 -24.38 20.80
CA LEU A 358 6.48 -23.60 19.58
C LEU A 358 6.87 -24.53 18.41
N GLY A 359 6.03 -24.61 17.39
CA GLY A 359 6.20 -25.57 16.29
C GLY A 359 7.29 -25.19 15.27
N VAL A 360 7.65 -23.91 15.19
CA VAL A 360 8.63 -23.35 14.23
C VAL A 360 9.42 -22.23 14.91
N GLN A 361 10.68 -22.00 14.49
CA GLN A 361 11.41 -20.82 14.94
C GLN A 361 10.64 -19.55 14.54
N CYS A 362 10.67 -18.51 15.37
CA CYS A 362 10.10 -17.22 15.01
C CYS A 362 11.02 -16.06 15.38
N LEU A 363 10.97 -15.01 14.57
CA LEU A 363 11.66 -13.74 14.80
C LEU A 363 10.63 -12.61 14.84
N LEU A 364 10.55 -11.92 15.98
CA LEU A 364 9.63 -10.81 16.20
C LEU A 364 10.42 -9.55 16.53
N THR A 365 9.92 -8.38 16.13
CA THR A 365 10.39 -7.14 16.77
C THR A 365 9.99 -7.15 18.24
N ARG A 366 10.80 -6.54 19.10
CA ARG A 366 10.51 -6.48 20.55
C ARG A 366 9.10 -5.95 20.82
N ASP A 367 8.69 -4.89 20.13
CA ASP A 367 7.38 -4.27 20.34
C ASP A 367 6.22 -5.15 19.84
N ALA A 368 6.39 -5.85 18.71
CA ALA A 368 5.41 -6.81 18.22
C ALA A 368 5.20 -7.98 19.19
N ALA A 369 6.26 -8.34 19.93
CA ALA A 369 6.20 -9.36 20.97
C ALA A 369 5.54 -8.88 22.27
N THR A 370 4.97 -7.65 22.32
CA THR A 370 4.17 -7.13 23.44
C THR A 370 4.84 -7.39 24.81
N PRO A 371 6.01 -6.80 25.08
CA PRO A 371 6.82 -7.15 26.25
C PRO A 371 6.11 -6.74 27.54
N VAL A 372 6.00 -7.65 28.49
CA VAL A 372 5.33 -7.43 29.78
C VAL A 372 6.24 -7.90 30.91
N ALA A 373 6.37 -7.10 31.97
CA ALA A 373 7.04 -7.52 33.19
C ALA A 373 6.03 -8.19 34.14
N ASP A 374 6.40 -9.32 34.73
CA ASP A 374 5.65 -9.92 35.84
C ASP A 374 5.92 -9.20 37.17
N GLY A 375 5.26 -9.64 38.25
CA GLY A 375 5.45 -9.09 39.59
C GLY A 375 6.88 -9.19 40.14
N SER A 376 7.70 -10.07 39.57
CA SER A 376 9.13 -10.24 39.89
C SER A 376 10.05 -9.48 38.93
N ARG A 377 9.50 -8.66 38.03
CA ARG A 377 10.21 -7.90 36.98
C ARG A 377 10.92 -8.79 35.93
N ASN A 378 10.53 -10.06 35.79
CA ASN A 378 10.97 -10.85 34.66
C ASN A 378 10.17 -10.44 33.42
N TRP A 379 10.85 -10.28 32.29
CA TRP A 379 10.19 -9.94 31.04
C TRP A 379 9.63 -11.18 30.35
N TRP A 380 8.42 -11.01 29.81
CA TRP A 380 7.68 -12.01 29.05
C TRP A 380 7.32 -11.44 27.69
N TYR A 381 7.38 -12.30 26.68
CA TYR A 381 7.17 -11.95 25.28
C TYR A 381 6.08 -12.83 24.69
N LYS A 382 5.09 -12.19 24.06
CA LYS A 382 4.01 -12.84 23.34
C LYS A 382 4.51 -13.26 21.95
N VAL A 383 4.63 -14.57 21.74
CA VAL A 383 5.27 -15.14 20.54
C VAL A 383 4.29 -15.80 19.58
N THR A 384 3.05 -16.03 20.03
CA THR A 384 1.93 -16.55 19.22
C THR A 384 0.61 -15.87 19.63
N GLY A 385 -0.54 -16.30 19.08
CA GLY A 385 -1.85 -15.73 19.39
C GLY A 385 -2.18 -15.66 20.89
N SER A 386 -1.84 -16.70 21.65
CA SER A 386 -2.03 -16.78 23.11
C SER A 386 -0.78 -17.21 23.89
N GLY A 387 0.27 -17.70 23.20
CA GLY A 387 1.48 -18.24 23.83
C GLY A 387 2.54 -17.19 24.12
N TRP A 388 3.14 -17.30 25.30
CA TRP A 388 4.17 -16.43 25.86
C TRP A 388 5.43 -17.21 26.22
N LEU A 389 6.57 -16.52 26.23
CA LEU A 389 7.85 -17.05 26.69
C LEU A 389 8.57 -16.05 27.61
N PRO A 390 9.30 -16.55 28.62
CA PRO A 390 10.13 -15.69 29.47
C PRO A 390 11.38 -15.22 28.73
N GLN A 391 11.99 -14.14 29.20
CA GLN A 391 13.22 -13.59 28.63
C GLN A 391 14.37 -14.60 28.57
N SER A 392 14.41 -15.58 29.47
CA SER A 392 15.42 -16.64 29.47
C SER A 392 15.32 -17.61 28.30
N ASP A 393 14.21 -17.61 27.56
CA ASP A 393 13.92 -18.54 26.47
C ASP A 393 13.93 -17.90 25.07
N VAL A 394 14.30 -16.61 24.95
CA VAL A 394 14.20 -15.81 23.71
C VAL A 394 15.45 -14.98 23.39
#